data_AF-A0A7V9LUV8-F1
#
_entry.id   AF-A0A7V9LUV8-F1
#
_cell.length_a   1.000
_cell.length_b   1.000
_cell.length_c   1.000
_cell.angle_alpha   90.00
_cell.angle_beta   90.00
_cell.angle_gamma   90.00
#
_symmetry.space_group_name_H-M   'P 1'
#
loop_
_entity.id
_entity.type
_entity.pdbx_description
1 polymer ?
#
loop_
_entity_poly.entity_id
_entity_poly.type
_entity_poly.pdbx_seq_one_letter_code
_entity_poly.pdbx_strand_id
1 'polypeptide(L)' 'MWRSGAEEIDGDAGSDRLYGQGGNDEIDGQSGNDLLDGGGGLDDLDGEAGNDTCINGENVDDCEN' A
#
# COMPACT_ATOMS: atom_id res chain seq x y z
N MET A 1 -2.10 -22.88 1.83
CA MET A 1 -3.06 -21.79 1.54
C MET A 1 -2.19 -20.55 1.47
N TRP A 2 -1.82 -20.13 0.27
CA TRP A 2 -0.94 -18.98 0.07
C TRP A 2 -1.85 -17.86 -0.42
N ARG A 3 -2.01 -16.83 0.42
CA ARG A 3 -2.58 -15.55 0.01
C ARG A 3 -1.46 -14.90 -0.79
N SER A 4 -1.59 -15.01 -2.10
CA SER A 4 -0.68 -14.44 -3.09
C SER A 4 -1.54 -13.94 -4.25
N GLY A 5 -2.65 -13.30 -3.90
CA GLY A 5 -3.64 -12.81 -4.83
C GLY A 5 -3.69 -11.31 -4.66
N ALA A 6 -3.77 -10.59 -5.77
CA ALA A 6 -4.00 -9.16 -5.79
C ALA A 6 -5.14 -8.77 -4.83
N GLU A 7 -4.83 -7.88 -3.90
CA GLU A 7 -5.73 -7.31 -2.90
C GLU A 7 -5.91 -5.81 -3.18
N GLU A 8 -7.16 -5.32 -3.17
CA GLU A 8 -7.47 -3.89 -3.11
C GLU A 8 -7.66 -3.51 -1.63
N ILE A 9 -6.90 -2.54 -1.15
CA ILE A 9 -6.88 -2.09 0.24
C ILE A 9 -7.07 -0.58 0.28
N ASP A 10 -7.97 -0.12 1.14
CA ASP A 10 -8.39 1.27 1.20
C ASP A 10 -8.35 1.76 2.66
N GLY A 11 -7.66 2.88 2.90
CA GLY A 11 -7.27 3.38 4.22
C GLY A 11 -8.30 4.26 4.91
N ASP A 12 -9.25 4.82 4.16
CA ASP A 12 -10.11 5.91 4.61
C ASP A 12 -9.33 7.15 5.08
N ALA A 13 -10.05 8.21 5.48
CA ALA A 13 -9.42 9.39 6.04
C ALA A 13 -8.86 9.12 7.46
N GLY A 14 -7.57 9.33 7.68
CA GLY A 14 -6.99 9.05 8.98
C GLY A 14 -5.48 9.01 9.06
N SER A 15 -4.97 7.96 9.70
CA SER A 15 -3.55 7.68 9.87
C SER A 15 -3.51 6.18 10.05
N ASP A 16 -3.39 5.52 8.91
CA ASP A 16 -3.76 4.14 8.72
C ASP A 16 -2.51 3.30 8.45
N ARG A 17 -2.69 1.99 8.58
CA ARG A 17 -1.63 1.01 8.37
C ARG A 17 -2.15 -0.09 7.47
N LEU A 18 -1.71 -0.07 6.22
CA LEU A 18 -2.20 -0.92 5.14
C LEU A 18 -1.11 -1.89 4.72
N TYR A 19 -1.49 -3.16 4.51
CA TYR A 19 -0.55 -4.26 4.28
C TYR A 19 -1.06 -5.21 3.18
N GLY A 20 -0.45 -5.18 1.99
CA GLY A 20 -0.74 -6.05 0.84
C GLY A 20 -0.20 -7.47 1.01
N GLN A 21 0.93 -7.61 1.71
CA GLN A 21 1.67 -8.86 1.92
C GLN A 21 2.34 -9.41 0.67
N GLY A 22 1.61 -9.81 -0.35
CA GLY A 22 2.22 -10.31 -1.56
C GLY A 22 1.23 -10.82 -2.56
N GLY A 23 1.60 -10.72 -3.83
CA GLY A 23 0.59 -10.51 -4.86
C GLY A 23 0.91 -9.21 -5.57
N ASN A 24 -0.02 -8.72 -6.37
CA ASN A 24 0.10 -7.40 -6.97
C ASN A 24 -1.05 -6.60 -6.38
N ASP A 25 -0.77 -5.86 -5.33
CA ASP A 25 -1.79 -5.24 -4.50
C ASP A 25 -1.98 -3.77 -4.89
N GLU A 26 -3.19 -3.26 -4.72
CA GLU A 26 -3.54 -1.85 -4.93
C GLU A 26 -3.94 -1.28 -3.57
N ILE A 27 -3.18 -0.34 -3.05
CA ILE A 27 -3.32 0.19 -1.70
C ILE A 27 -3.48 1.71 -1.76
N ASP A 28 -4.64 2.21 -1.35
CA ASP A 28 -4.97 3.64 -1.27
C ASP A 28 -5.04 4.09 0.20
N GLY A 29 -4.19 5.03 0.59
CA GLY A 29 -4.11 5.63 1.93
C GLY A 29 -5.09 6.78 2.16
N GLN A 30 -5.66 7.35 1.09
CA GLN A 30 -6.50 8.54 1.11
C GLN A 30 -5.87 9.74 1.88
N SER A 31 -6.63 10.42 2.75
CA SER A 31 -6.11 11.59 3.45
C SER A 31 -5.55 11.22 4.81
N GLY A 32 -4.29 11.52 5.11
CA GLY A 32 -3.74 11.09 6.37
C GLY A 32 -2.25 11.27 6.58
N ASN A 33 -1.67 10.42 7.41
CA ASN A 33 -0.23 10.17 7.41
C ASN A 33 -0.12 8.66 7.57
N ASP A 34 -0.06 7.99 6.43
CA ASP A 34 -0.38 6.59 6.33
C ASP A 34 0.89 5.76 6.21
N LEU A 35 0.81 4.50 6.62
CA LEU A 35 1.88 3.52 6.44
C LEU A 35 1.38 2.46 5.45
N LEU A 36 1.93 2.49 4.24
CA LEU A 36 1.57 1.56 3.17
C LEU A 36 2.69 0.52 3.02
N ASP A 37 2.37 -0.76 3.10
CA ASP A 37 3.33 -1.86 2.92
C ASP A 37 2.78 -2.85 1.90
N GLY A 38 3.24 -2.74 0.65
CA GLY A 38 2.82 -3.62 -0.45
C GLY A 38 3.26 -5.08 -0.22
N GLY A 39 4.43 -5.25 0.39
CA GLY A 39 5.02 -6.56 0.55
C GLY A 39 5.55 -7.11 -0.77
N GLY A 40 5.37 -8.40 -1.02
CA GLY A 40 6.03 -9.09 -2.13
C GLY A 40 5.21 -9.15 -3.41
N GLY A 41 5.51 -8.28 -4.37
CA GLY A 41 5.15 -8.47 -5.76
C GLY A 41 5.28 -7.18 -6.53
N LEU A 42 4.31 -6.85 -7.40
CA LEU A 42 4.27 -5.54 -8.07
C LEU A 42 3.04 -4.80 -7.56
N ASP A 43 3.27 -3.91 -6.61
CA ASP A 43 2.21 -3.23 -5.87
C ASP A 43 2.06 -1.79 -6.36
N ASP A 44 0.83 -1.27 -6.28
CA ASP A 44 0.47 0.13 -6.55
C ASP A 44 0.07 0.75 -5.21
N LEU A 45 0.88 1.68 -4.70
CA LEU A 45 0.71 2.27 -3.37
C LEU A 45 0.44 3.77 -3.52
N ASP A 46 -0.80 4.19 -3.35
CA ASP A 46 -1.16 5.61 -3.36
C ASP A 46 -1.34 6.11 -1.94
N GLY A 47 -0.46 7.02 -1.49
CA GLY A 47 -0.59 7.68 -0.19
C GLY A 47 -1.59 8.83 -0.20
N GLU A 48 -1.97 9.33 -1.38
CA GLU A 48 -2.80 10.52 -1.55
C GLU A 48 -2.34 11.69 -0.64
N ALA A 49 -3.24 12.31 0.12
CA ALA A 49 -2.95 13.58 0.79
C ALA A 49 -2.39 13.36 2.20
N GLY A 50 -1.08 13.47 2.39
CA GLY A 50 -0.50 13.21 3.69
C GLY A 50 1.00 13.38 3.81
N ASN A 51 1.57 12.96 4.94
CA ASN A 51 2.99 12.58 4.98
C ASN A 51 3.07 11.08 5.14
N ASP A 52 3.03 10.40 4.01
CA ASP A 52 2.86 8.96 3.97
C ASP A 52 4.21 8.25 3.92
N THR A 53 4.23 7.03 4.41
CA THR A 53 5.41 6.18 4.45
C THR A 53 5.11 4.87 3.75
N CYS A 54 5.61 4.74 2.53
CA CYS A 54 5.55 3.49 1.78
C CYS A 54 6.76 2.60 2.08
N ILE A 55 6.49 1.32 2.34
CA ILE A 55 7.45 0.25 2.45
C ILE A 55 7.28 -0.60 1.19
N ASN A 56 8.15 -0.34 0.23
CA ASN A 56 8.17 -1.08 -1.02
C ASN A 56 8.92 -2.40 -0.79
N GLY A 57 8.34 -3.51 -1.24
CA GLY A 57 9.00 -4.80 -1.13
C GLY A 57 10.05 -5.00 -2.21
N GLU A 58 10.31 -6.26 -2.58
CA GLU A 58 11.46 -6.61 -3.45
C GLU A 58 11.34 -6.12 -4.91
N ASN A 59 10.28 -5.41 -5.30
CA ASN A 59 10.19 -4.69 -6.56
C ASN A 59 9.87 -3.21 -6.33
N VAL A 60 10.19 -2.39 -7.33
CA VAL A 60 10.03 -0.94 -7.27
C VAL A 60 8.54 -0.62 -7.40
N ASP A 61 7.87 -0.50 -6.26
CA ASP A 61 6.47 -0.07 -6.18
C ASP A 61 6.37 1.44 -6.44
N ASP A 62 5.29 1.89 -7.10
CA ASP A 62 5.01 3.31 -7.29
C ASP A 62 4.37 3.82 -6.01
N CYS A 63 5.03 4.77 -5.34
CA CYS A 63 4.48 5.44 -4.17
C CYS A 63 4.25 6.91 -4.56
N GLU A 64 2.99 7.26 -4.84
CA GLU A 64 2.61 8.64 -5.15
C GLU A 64 2.38 9.46 -3.84
N ASN A 65 2.53 10.78 -3.94
CA ASN A 65 2.53 11.75 -2.82
C ASN A 65 1.83 13.05 -3.22
#